data_AF-A0A7T8K704-F1
#
_entry.id   AF-A0A7T8K704-F1
#
_cell.length_a   1.000
_cell.length_b   1.000
_cell.length_c   1.000
_cell.angle_alpha   90.00
_cell.angle_beta   90.00
_cell.angle_gamma   90.00
#
_symmetry.space_group_name_H-M   'P 1'
#
loop_
_entity.id
_entity.type
_entity.pdbx_description
1 polymer ?
#
loop_
_entity_poly.entity_id
_entity_poly.type
_entity_poly.pdbx_seq_one_letter_code
_entity_poly.pdbx_strand_id
1 'polypeptide(L)'
;MAQRKERRRLNMLDTLQSFGGPFTDSGEVEKFLVDESLNNNAKQQRMKVEVQFARESTTLLPKVDPIFRIQVTLPSGKRRMKTAQEFGDALMAYLGKRSDRTTLEYAKFQESLERLREI
;
A
#
# COMPACT_ATOMS: atom_id res chain seq x y z
N MET A 1 27.48 -5.48 4.04
CA MET A 1 26.19 -5.06 3.43
C MET A 1 25.10 -4.72 4.46
N ALA A 2 25.07 -5.35 5.64
CA ALA A 2 24.06 -5.10 6.68
C ALA A 2 24.05 -3.63 7.20
N GLN A 3 25.22 -3.07 7.52
CA GLN A 3 25.33 -1.66 8.00
C GLN A 3 24.79 -0.62 7.01
N ARG A 4 24.94 -0.83 5.69
CA ARG A 4 24.39 0.10 4.68
C ARG A 4 22.87 0.04 4.61
N LYS A 5 22.28 -1.14 4.81
CA LYS A 5 20.82 -1.32 4.86
C LYS A 5 20.24 -0.67 6.12
N GLU A 6 20.92 -0.85 7.24
CA GLU A 6 20.48 -0.23 8.51
C GLU A 6 20.54 1.29 8.44
N ARG A 7 21.62 1.86 7.91
CA ARG A 7 21.72 3.32 7.69
C ARG A 7 20.60 3.85 6.79
N ARG A 8 20.24 3.11 5.74
CA ARG A 8 19.13 3.48 4.85
C ARG A 8 17.78 3.45 5.57
N ARG A 9 17.55 2.42 6.38
CA ARG A 9 16.35 2.29 7.21
C ARG A 9 16.23 3.43 8.21
N LEU A 10 17.31 3.80 8.88
CA LEU A 10 17.36 4.93 9.80
C LEU A 10 17.04 6.25 9.09
N ASN A 11 17.66 6.51 7.94
CA ASN A 11 17.36 7.73 7.15
C ASN A 11 15.88 7.80 6.74
N MET A 12 15.27 6.66 6.37
CA MET A 12 13.84 6.61 6.06
C MET A 12 12.98 6.84 7.31
N LEU A 13 13.37 6.30 8.46
CA LEU A 13 12.70 6.54 9.73
C LEU A 13 12.75 8.03 10.12
N ASP A 14 13.90 8.68 9.98
CA ASP A 14 14.05 10.12 10.24
C ASP A 14 13.13 10.94 9.32
N THR A 15 13.07 10.55 8.04
CA THR A 15 12.16 11.16 7.06
C THR A 15 10.70 10.98 7.48
N LEU A 16 10.31 9.77 7.90
CA LEU A 16 8.95 9.50 8.36
C LEU A 16 8.63 10.21 9.67
N GLN A 17 9.58 10.34 10.61
CA GLN A 17 9.40 11.12 11.84
C GLN A 17 9.07 12.58 11.55
N SER A 18 9.68 13.19 10.53
CA SER A 18 9.32 14.55 10.10
C SER A 18 7.88 14.68 9.57
N PHE A 19 7.26 13.55 9.20
CA PHE A 19 5.84 13.46 8.80
C PHE A 19 4.91 12.99 9.92
N GLY A 20 5.39 12.90 11.15
CA GLY A 20 4.62 12.40 12.31
C GLY A 20 4.78 10.90 12.59
N GLY A 21 5.68 10.21 11.88
CA GLY A 21 5.98 8.80 12.05
C GLY A 21 5.45 7.90 10.92
N PRO A 22 5.92 6.64 10.87
CA PRO A 22 5.39 5.63 9.95
C PRO A 22 3.95 5.28 10.32
N PHE A 23 3.14 4.92 9.33
CA PHE A 23 1.79 4.41 9.59
C PHE A 23 1.83 3.10 10.38
N THR A 24 1.01 3.04 11.42
CA THR A 24 0.91 1.88 12.33
C THR A 24 -0.31 1.03 12.04
N ASP A 25 -1.37 1.61 11.45
CA ASP A 25 -2.59 0.91 11.07
C ASP A 25 -3.17 1.38 9.72
N SER A 26 -4.10 0.60 9.18
CA SER A 26 -4.73 0.89 7.89
C SER A 26 -5.65 2.12 7.90
N GLY A 27 -6.21 2.50 9.05
CA GLY A 27 -7.09 3.66 9.18
C GLY A 27 -6.32 4.97 9.08
N GLU A 28 -5.08 5.02 9.56
CA GLU A 28 -4.19 6.19 9.36
C GLU A 28 -3.90 6.42 7.87
N VAL A 29 -3.70 5.33 7.11
CA VAL A 29 -3.50 5.39 5.66
C VAL A 29 -4.74 5.96 4.96
N GLU A 30 -5.94 5.49 5.32
CA GLU A 30 -7.20 6.00 4.74
C GLU A 30 -7.40 7.49 5.02
N LYS A 31 -7.22 7.91 6.27
CA LYS A 31 -7.32 9.32 6.67
C LYS A 31 -6.37 10.18 5.85
N PHE A 32 -5.12 9.73 5.67
CA PHE A 32 -4.13 10.46 4.89
C PHE A 32 -4.47 10.55 3.39
N LEU A 33 -5.03 9.49 2.81
CA LEU A 33 -5.42 9.51 1.39
C LEU A 33 -6.59 10.46 1.12
N VAL A 34 -7.54 10.55 2.06
CA VAL A 34 -8.74 11.40 1.94
C VAL A 34 -8.45 12.86 2.28
N ASP A 35 -7.36 13.17 2.98
CA ASP A 35 -7.01 14.55 3.38
C ASP A 35 -6.82 15.49 2.18
N GLU A 36 -7.79 16.37 1.91
CA GLU A 36 -7.78 17.29 0.76
C GLU A 36 -6.76 18.43 0.91
N SER A 37 -6.21 18.66 2.10
CA SER A 37 -5.23 19.72 2.35
C SER A 37 -3.87 19.46 1.68
N LEU A 38 -3.59 18.20 1.32
CA LEU A 38 -2.33 17.75 0.76
C LEU A 38 -2.39 17.53 -0.75
N ASN A 39 -1.41 18.07 -1.46
CA ASN A 39 -1.23 17.82 -2.90
C ASN A 39 -0.96 16.32 -3.17
N ASN A 40 -1.54 15.79 -4.24
CA ASN A 40 -1.34 14.42 -4.72
C ASN A 40 0.14 14.02 -4.85
N ASN A 41 1.02 14.95 -5.26
CA ASN A 41 2.46 14.65 -5.34
C ASN A 41 3.08 14.45 -3.94
N ALA A 42 2.70 15.29 -2.96
CA ALA A 42 3.15 15.14 -1.58
C ALA A 42 2.65 13.82 -0.97
N LYS A 43 1.37 13.49 -1.22
CA LYS A 43 0.79 12.19 -0.81
C LYS A 43 1.56 11.02 -1.41
N GLN A 44 1.87 11.09 -2.71
CA GLN A 44 2.61 10.06 -3.41
C GLN A 44 4.04 9.90 -2.87
N GLN A 45 4.73 11.00 -2.54
CA GLN A 45 6.08 10.95 -1.97
C GLN A 45 6.07 10.29 -0.59
N ARG A 46 5.18 10.70 0.33
CA ARG A 46 5.08 10.08 1.65
C ARG A 46 4.78 8.59 1.54
N MET A 47 3.76 8.22 0.77
CA MET A 47 3.34 6.83 0.59
C MET A 47 4.44 5.95 -0.02
N LYS A 48 5.27 6.51 -0.91
CA LYS A 48 6.43 5.79 -1.46
C LYS A 48 7.47 5.49 -0.38
N VAL A 49 7.76 6.44 0.52
CA VAL A 49 8.71 6.25 1.63
C VAL A 49 8.16 5.19 2.60
N GLU A 50 6.87 5.26 2.94
CA GLU A 50 6.19 4.27 3.78
C GLU A 50 6.31 2.85 3.20
N VAL A 51 6.03 2.67 1.90
CA VAL A 51 6.17 1.38 1.23
C VAL A 51 7.61 0.89 1.19
N GLN A 52 8.59 1.77 0.99
CA GLN A 52 10.01 1.39 1.07
C GLN A 52 10.42 0.99 2.49
N PHE A 53 9.96 1.75 3.48
CA PHE A 53 10.24 1.46 4.88
C PHE A 53 9.62 0.12 5.31
N ALA A 54 8.35 -0.12 4.98
CA ALA A 54 7.67 -1.39 5.22
C ALA A 54 8.42 -2.57 4.57
N ARG A 55 8.87 -2.40 3.32
CA ARG A 55 9.65 -3.42 2.60
C ARG A 55 11.00 -3.74 3.27
N GLU A 56 11.68 -2.74 3.81
CA GLU A 56 12.99 -2.91 4.43
C GLU A 56 12.91 -3.33 5.90
N SER A 57 11.80 -3.03 6.58
CA SER A 57 11.58 -3.35 7.99
C SER A 57 10.89 -4.71 8.20
N THR A 58 10.12 -5.19 7.23
CA THR A 58 9.41 -6.46 7.36
C THR A 58 10.33 -7.67 7.21
N THR A 59 10.21 -8.60 8.15
CA THR A 59 10.76 -9.96 8.05
C THR A 59 9.70 -10.98 7.63
N LEU A 60 8.42 -10.57 7.64
CA LEU A 60 7.25 -11.44 7.46
C LEU A 60 6.91 -11.68 5.99
N LEU A 61 7.25 -10.73 5.12
CA LEU A 61 6.96 -10.84 3.69
C LEU A 61 8.22 -11.10 2.86
N PRO A 62 8.08 -11.78 1.70
CA PRO A 62 9.18 -11.95 0.78
C PRO A 62 9.80 -10.58 0.41
N LYS A 63 11.13 -10.50 0.36
CA LYS A 63 11.87 -9.26 -0.01
C LYS A 63 11.49 -8.69 -1.40
N VAL A 64 10.83 -9.49 -2.22
CA VAL A 64 10.38 -9.19 -3.58
C VAL A 64 8.87 -9.37 -3.72
N ASP A 65 8.12 -9.16 -2.63
CA ASP A 65 6.66 -9.21 -2.70
C ASP A 65 6.14 -8.15 -3.70
N PRO A 66 5.30 -8.55 -4.67
CA PRO A 66 4.66 -7.63 -5.61
C PRO A 66 3.95 -6.44 -4.95
N ILE A 67 3.45 -6.60 -3.72
CA ILE A 67 2.76 -5.55 -2.97
C ILE A 67 3.65 -4.31 -2.78
N PHE A 68 4.96 -4.51 -2.53
CA PHE A 68 5.94 -3.45 -2.32
C PHE A 68 6.61 -2.95 -3.61
N ARG A 69 6.12 -3.35 -4.79
CA ARG A 69 6.62 -2.79 -6.05
C ARG A 69 6.28 -1.32 -6.13
N ILE A 70 7.29 -0.52 -6.45
CA ILE A 70 7.19 0.94 -6.58
C ILE A 70 6.65 1.35 -7.95
N GLN A 71 6.92 0.52 -8.96
CA GLN A 71 6.49 0.74 -10.33
C GLN A 71 5.55 -0.36 -10.78
N VAL A 72 4.62 0.02 -11.64
CA VAL A 72 3.70 -0.89 -12.34
C VAL A 72 4.01 -0.86 -13.83
N THR A 73 3.88 -2.02 -14.48
CA THR A 73 3.98 -2.14 -15.93
C THR A 73 2.58 -2.05 -16.51
N LEU A 74 2.36 -1.10 -17.41
CA LEU A 74 1.09 -0.93 -18.11
C LEU A 74 0.93 -1.99 -19.21
N PRO A 75 -0.30 -2.25 -19.70
CA PRO A 75 -0.53 -3.12 -20.85
C PRO A 75 0.25 -2.72 -22.11
N SER A 76 0.57 -1.43 -22.23
CA SER A 76 1.42 -0.87 -23.29
C SER A 76 2.92 -1.18 -23.13
N GLY A 77 3.33 -1.93 -22.10
CA GLY A 77 4.73 -2.23 -21.77
C GLY A 77 5.47 -1.09 -21.07
N LYS A 78 4.90 0.12 -21.03
CA LYS A 78 5.49 1.28 -20.32
C LYS A 78 5.44 1.09 -18.81
N ARG A 79 6.49 1.51 -18.11
CA ARG A 79 6.55 1.51 -16.64
C ARG A 79 6.19 2.88 -16.10
N ARG A 80 5.37 2.93 -15.05
CA ARG A 80 5.08 4.15 -14.29
C ARG A 80 5.20 3.92 -12.79
N MET A 81 5.40 4.99 -12.04
CA MET A 81 5.30 4.97 -10.58
C MET A 81 3.86 4.69 -10.16
N LYS A 82 3.70 3.96 -9.04
CA LYS A 82 2.40 3.84 -8.38
C LYS A 82 1.88 5.21 -7.93
N THR A 83 0.58 5.44 -8.00
CA THR A 83 -0.09 6.62 -7.45
C THR A 83 -0.12 6.55 -5.92
N ALA A 84 -0.46 7.67 -5.26
CA ALA A 84 -0.66 7.68 -3.81
C ALA A 84 -1.68 6.62 -3.38
N GLN A 85 -2.78 6.48 -4.12
CA GLN A 85 -3.81 5.48 -3.85
C GLN A 85 -3.26 4.05 -3.98
N GLU A 86 -2.54 3.73 -5.07
CA GLU A 86 -1.99 2.39 -5.29
C GLU A 86 -0.93 2.00 -4.23
N PHE A 87 -0.20 2.98 -3.70
CA PHE A 87 0.70 2.74 -2.56
C PHE A 87 -0.08 2.56 -1.26
N GLY A 88 -1.11 3.38 -1.04
CA GLY A 88 -2.00 3.27 0.10
C GLY A 88 -2.70 1.91 0.17
N ASP A 89 -3.24 1.43 -0.95
CA ASP A 89 -3.89 0.11 -1.04
C ASP A 89 -2.91 -1.02 -0.68
N ALA A 90 -1.65 -0.91 -1.14
CA ALA A 90 -0.59 -1.86 -0.79
C ALA A 90 -0.23 -1.80 0.71
N LEU A 91 -0.13 -0.61 1.30
CA LEU A 91 0.12 -0.46 2.74
C LEU A 91 -1.04 -0.97 3.58
N MET A 92 -2.28 -0.70 3.17
CA MET A 92 -3.47 -1.18 3.86
C MET A 92 -3.53 -2.71 3.87
N ALA A 93 -3.17 -3.36 2.75
CA ALA A 93 -3.06 -4.82 2.70
C ALA A 93 -1.88 -5.34 3.55
N TYR A 94 -0.75 -4.63 3.59
CA TYR A 94 0.39 -4.99 4.44
C TYR A 94 0.10 -4.85 5.95
N LEU A 95 -0.46 -3.73 6.37
CA LEU A 95 -0.83 -3.44 7.76
C LEU A 95 -2.01 -4.31 8.25
N GLY A 96 -2.44 -5.26 7.42
CA GLY A 96 -3.44 -6.24 7.76
C GLY A 96 -4.76 -5.55 8.03
N LYS A 97 -5.29 -4.82 7.03
CA LYS A 97 -6.71 -4.47 7.02
C LYS A 97 -7.49 -5.69 7.50
N ARG A 98 -7.99 -5.62 8.75
CA ARG A 98 -9.23 -6.28 9.11
C ARG A 98 -10.23 -5.66 8.17
N SER A 99 -10.46 -6.34 7.06
CA SER A 99 -11.54 -6.00 6.19
C SER A 99 -12.82 -6.23 6.99
N ASP A 100 -13.34 -5.18 7.60
CA ASP A 100 -14.79 -5.03 7.72
C ASP A 100 -15.42 -4.75 6.34
N ARG A 101 -14.65 -4.89 5.26
CA ARG A 101 -15.13 -5.40 3.97
C ARG A 101 -15.03 -6.92 3.95
N THR A 102 -15.75 -7.59 4.84
CA THR A 102 -16.13 -8.98 4.64
C THR A 102 -16.84 -9.07 3.31
N THR A 103 -16.13 -9.63 2.32
CA THR A 103 -16.67 -10.36 1.17
C THR A 103 -17.57 -9.54 0.23
N LEU A 104 -17.50 -9.80 -1.07
CA LEU A 104 -18.75 -9.74 -1.85
C LEU A 104 -19.79 -10.47 -1.02
N GLU A 105 -20.86 -9.78 -0.57
CA GLU A 105 -21.93 -10.42 0.19
C GLU A 105 -22.19 -11.79 -0.43
N TYR A 106 -22.07 -12.86 0.35
CA TYR A 106 -22.28 -14.22 -0.16
C TYR A 106 -23.60 -14.31 -0.95
N ALA A 107 -24.60 -13.52 -0.56
CA ALA A 107 -25.84 -13.28 -1.30
C ALA A 107 -25.63 -12.78 -2.73
N LYS A 108 -24.80 -11.74 -2.97
CA LYS A 108 -24.49 -11.24 -4.32
C LYS A 108 -23.69 -12.24 -5.15
N PHE A 109 -22.84 -13.05 -4.52
CA PHE A 109 -22.13 -14.14 -5.19
C PHE A 109 -23.08 -15.28 -5.59
N GLN A 110 -24.01 -15.67 -4.71
CA GLN A 110 -25.06 -16.63 -5.04
C GLN A 110 -25.98 -16.12 -6.16
N GLU A 111 -26.41 -14.86 -6.08
CA GLU A 111 -27.24 -14.24 -7.11
C GLU A 111 -26.55 -14.20 -8.48
N SER A 112 -25.22 -14.03 -8.50
CA SER A 112 -24.41 -14.10 -9.72
C SER A 112 -24.32 -15.53 -10.28
N LEU A 113 -24.29 -16.55 -9.42
CA LEU A 113 -24.27 -17.95 -9.82
C LEU A 113 -25.64 -18.42 -10.35
N GLU A 114 -26.73 -17.92 -9.79
CA GLU A 114 -28.08 -18.21 -10.27
C GLU A 114 -28.30 -17.62 -11.68
N ARG A 115 -27.89 -16.37 -11.92
CA ARG A 115 -27.95 -15.75 -13.25
C ARG A 115 -27.16 -16.49 -14.32
N LEU A 116 -26.08 -17.18 -13.95
CA LEU A 116 -25.28 -18.00 -14.87
C LEU A 116 -25.89 -19.39 -15.14
N ARG A 117 -26.83 -19.84 -14.30
CA ARG A 117 -27.56 -21.11 -14.50
C ARG A 117 -28.81 -20.96 -15.37
N GLU A 118 -29.29 -19.73 -15.58
CA GLU A 118 -30.46 -19.41 -16.42
C GLU A 118 -30.10 -19.10 -17.88
N ILE A 119 -28.82 -19.22 -18.26
CA ILE A 119 -28.30 -19.16 -19.64
C ILE A 119 -28.02 -20.59 -20.11
#